data_AF-A0A3D1N3M6-F1
#
_entry.id   AF-A0A3D1N3M6-F1
#
_cell.length_a   1.000
_cell.length_b   1.000
_cell.length_c   1.000
_cell.angle_alpha   90.00
_cell.angle_beta   90.00
_cell.angle_gamma   90.00
#
_symmetry.space_group_name_H-M   'P 1'
#
loop_
_entity.id
_entity.type
_entity.pdbx_description
1 polymer ?
#
loop_
_entity_poly.entity_id
_entity_poly.type
_entity_poly.pdbx_seq_one_letter_code
_entity_poly.pdbx_strand_id
1 'polypeptide(L)'
;MRAFTVLLFLALSGKPAAAQVFLGVEAGPDSFFKNDGAKLDALSDDAFAWALSAQISSTTLYSVFESTAGEKEILKHLRHGLYRQELITLILISEKTAVPFSKLALELDREGSLRLLAKKYGADLPALFLEAADIKAVADAQTPLFLEPPVAEIRDSSSAFTAEIPGAAGKKP
;
A
#
# COMPACT_ATOMS: atom_id res chain seq x y z
N MET A 1 -34.69 -18.98 63.90
CA MET A 1 -33.62 -18.44 63.01
C MET A 1 -32.67 -19.53 62.45
N ARG A 2 -33.15 -20.75 62.16
CA ARG A 2 -32.30 -21.84 61.59
C ARG A 2 -32.74 -22.32 60.20
N ALA A 3 -33.94 -21.95 59.76
CA ALA A 3 -34.47 -22.36 58.45
C ALA A 3 -33.92 -21.52 57.29
N PHE A 4 -33.53 -20.27 57.54
CA PHE A 4 -33.05 -19.36 56.50
C PHE A 4 -31.61 -19.66 56.06
N THR A 5 -30.80 -20.28 56.93
CA THR A 5 -29.38 -20.56 56.67
C THR A 5 -29.17 -21.78 55.78
N VAL A 6 -30.10 -22.74 55.77
CA VAL A 6 -30.01 -23.95 54.93
C VAL A 6 -30.34 -23.65 53.47
N LEU A 7 -31.22 -22.67 53.22
CA LEU A 7 -31.62 -22.28 51.86
C LEU A 7 -30.52 -21.51 51.12
N LEU A 8 -29.67 -20.77 51.85
CA LEU A 8 -28.52 -20.06 51.28
C LEU A 8 -27.39 -21.00 50.84
N PHE A 9 -27.18 -22.12 51.54
CA PHE A 9 -26.12 -23.09 51.18
C PHE A 9 -26.49 -23.98 50.00
N LEU A 10 -27.78 -24.19 49.71
CA LEU A 10 -28.21 -24.98 48.55
C LEU A 10 -28.07 -24.22 47.23
N ALA A 11 -28.03 -22.89 47.26
CA ALA A 11 -27.84 -22.04 46.08
C ALA A 11 -26.37 -22.00 45.57
N LEU A 12 -25.39 -22.42 46.37
CA LEU A 12 -23.97 -22.42 45.99
C LEU A 12 -23.48 -23.73 45.36
N SER A 13 -24.35 -24.73 45.18
CA SER A 13 -23.97 -26.06 44.63
C SER A 13 -24.23 -26.21 43.13
N GLY A 14 -24.43 -25.10 42.41
CA GLY A 14 -24.48 -25.11 40.95
C GLY A 14 -23.08 -25.37 40.37
N LYS A 15 -22.85 -26.57 39.84
CA LYS A 15 -21.64 -26.86 39.04
C LYS A 15 -21.53 -25.80 37.93
N PRO A 16 -20.35 -25.24 37.64
CA PRO A 16 -20.18 -24.38 36.48
C PRO A 16 -20.49 -25.22 35.24
N ALA A 17 -21.61 -24.91 34.57
CA ALA A 17 -21.83 -25.37 33.22
C ALA A 17 -20.70 -24.78 32.39
N ALA A 18 -19.72 -25.60 32.05
CA ALA A 18 -18.69 -25.24 31.09
C ALA A 18 -19.40 -24.90 29.78
N ALA A 19 -19.59 -23.60 29.54
CA ALA A 19 -19.89 -23.09 28.23
C ALA A 19 -18.69 -23.44 27.36
N GLN A 20 -18.74 -24.60 26.71
CA GLN A 20 -17.86 -24.91 25.61
C GLN A 20 -18.22 -23.94 24.50
N VAL A 21 -17.52 -22.81 24.48
CA VAL A 21 -17.41 -21.96 23.30
C VAL A 21 -16.71 -22.82 22.27
N PHE A 22 -17.49 -23.34 21.33
CA PHE A 22 -17.01 -24.00 20.12
C PHE A 22 -16.36 -22.91 19.26
N LEU A 23 -15.13 -22.52 19.63
CA LEU A 23 -14.22 -21.79 18.77
C LEU A 23 -13.85 -22.77 17.66
N GLY A 24 -14.65 -22.73 16.59
CA GLY A 24 -14.36 -23.43 15.37
C GLY A 24 -12.96 -23.05 14.88
N VAL A 25 -12.35 -24.04 14.23
CA VAL A 25 -11.11 -23.98 13.48
C VAL A 25 -9.85 -24.12 14.34
N GLU A 26 -9.37 -25.36 14.33
CA GLU A 26 -8.01 -25.78 14.62
C GLU A 26 -6.99 -24.93 13.84
N ALA A 27 -6.62 -23.78 14.39
CA ALA A 27 -5.39 -23.10 13.97
C ALA A 27 -4.24 -23.74 14.75
N GLY A 28 -3.72 -24.85 14.22
CA GLY A 28 -2.48 -25.45 14.71
C GLY A 28 -1.31 -24.46 14.55
N PRO A 29 -0.26 -24.56 15.38
CA PRO A 29 0.91 -23.68 15.31
C PRO A 29 1.64 -23.72 13.95
N ASP A 30 1.36 -24.73 13.11
CA ASP A 30 1.83 -24.81 11.72
C ASP A 30 1.16 -23.80 10.77
N SER A 31 0.03 -23.20 11.16
CA SER A 31 -0.64 -22.18 10.34
C SER A 31 0.12 -20.85 10.32
N PHE A 32 1.03 -20.62 11.29
CA PHE A 32 1.88 -19.44 11.33
C PHE A 32 3.12 -19.55 10.43
N PHE A 33 3.50 -20.76 10.03
CA PHE A 33 4.69 -21.01 9.21
C PHE A 33 4.38 -21.18 7.72
N LYS A 34 3.11 -21.17 7.32
CA LYS A 34 2.76 -20.87 5.94
C LYS A 34 3.00 -19.38 5.70
N ASN A 35 4.24 -19.13 5.31
CA ASN A 35 4.72 -17.99 4.57
C ASN A 35 3.92 -17.86 3.25
N ASP A 36 2.60 -17.65 3.35
CA ASP A 36 1.87 -16.88 2.36
C ASP A 36 2.46 -15.48 2.47
N GLY A 37 3.61 -15.30 1.81
CA GLY A 37 4.20 -13.98 1.62
C GLY A 37 3.06 -13.10 1.18
N ALA A 38 2.74 -12.10 2.02
CA ALA A 38 1.60 -11.22 1.86
C ALA A 38 1.48 -10.94 0.36
N LYS A 39 0.45 -11.50 -0.28
CA LYS A 39 0.10 -11.13 -1.65
C LYS A 39 -0.28 -9.67 -1.54
N LEU A 40 0.73 -8.83 -1.68
CA LEU A 40 0.63 -7.39 -1.85
C LEU A 40 -0.48 -7.20 -2.86
N ASP A 41 -1.48 -6.43 -2.47
CA ASP A 41 -2.56 -6.05 -3.36
C ASP A 41 -1.93 -5.20 -4.47
N ALA A 42 -1.46 -5.90 -5.50
CA ALA A 42 -0.56 -5.36 -6.52
C ALA A 42 -1.23 -4.22 -7.31
N LEU A 43 -2.57 -4.22 -7.34
CA LEU A 43 -3.37 -3.13 -7.89
C LEU A 43 -3.34 -1.91 -6.96
N SER A 44 -3.49 -2.12 -5.65
CA SER A 44 -3.39 -1.02 -4.68
C SER A 44 -2.01 -0.38 -4.63
N ASP A 45 -0.94 -1.16 -4.82
CA ASP A 45 0.43 -0.64 -4.80
C ASP A 45 0.79 0.07 -6.10
N ASP A 46 0.25 -0.37 -7.24
CA ASP A 46 0.38 0.35 -8.52
C ASP A 46 -0.38 1.68 -8.44
N ALA A 47 -1.64 1.66 -7.99
CA ALA A 47 -2.44 2.86 -7.79
C ALA A 47 -1.79 3.84 -6.79
N PHE A 48 -1.19 3.32 -5.71
CA PHE A 48 -0.44 4.13 -4.77
C PHE A 48 0.84 4.70 -5.38
N ALA A 49 1.57 3.93 -6.19
CA ALA A 49 2.78 4.41 -6.85
C ALA A 49 2.48 5.58 -7.80
N TRP A 50 1.38 5.49 -8.57
CA TRP A 50 0.88 6.59 -9.39
C TRP A 50 0.47 7.80 -8.55
N ALA A 51 -0.33 7.60 -7.49
CA ALA A 51 -0.73 8.69 -6.60
C ALA A 51 0.48 9.40 -5.95
N LEU A 52 1.46 8.63 -5.48
CA LEU A 52 2.67 9.18 -4.88
C LEU A 52 3.50 9.95 -5.92
N SER A 53 3.61 9.44 -7.15
CA SER A 53 4.33 10.12 -8.23
C SER A 53 3.71 11.46 -8.61
N ALA A 54 2.40 11.63 -8.42
CA ALA A 54 1.72 12.90 -8.62
C ALA A 54 1.95 13.90 -7.46
N GLN A 55 2.24 13.40 -6.25
CA GLN A 55 2.47 14.21 -5.06
C GLN A 55 3.91 14.71 -4.94
N ILE A 56 4.88 13.95 -5.44
CA ILE A 56 6.30 14.30 -5.44
C ILE A 56 6.68 14.96 -6.76
N SER A 57 7.48 16.03 -6.71
CA SER A 57 7.90 16.71 -7.94
C SER A 57 8.68 15.76 -8.86
N SER A 58 8.46 15.87 -10.18
CA SER A 58 9.19 15.07 -11.14
C SER A 58 10.71 15.26 -10.98
N THR A 59 11.16 16.50 -10.71
CA THR A 59 12.57 16.83 -10.45
C THR A 59 13.16 16.04 -9.28
N THR A 60 12.41 15.95 -8.17
CA THR A 60 12.81 15.15 -7.00
C THR A 60 12.93 13.68 -7.41
N LEU A 61 11.93 13.11 -8.07
CA LEU A 61 11.95 11.71 -8.51
C LEU A 61 13.13 11.41 -9.46
N TYR A 62 13.42 12.33 -10.40
CA TYR A 62 14.58 12.24 -11.27
C TYR A 62 15.89 12.23 -10.48
N SER A 63 16.05 13.13 -9.51
CA SER A 63 17.27 13.21 -8.71
C SER A 63 17.48 12.02 -7.77
N VAL A 64 16.39 11.47 -7.23
CA VAL A 64 16.42 10.40 -6.23
C VAL A 64 16.62 9.04 -6.89
N PHE A 65 15.93 8.79 -8.01
CA PHE A 65 15.97 7.50 -8.69
C PHE A 65 16.85 7.46 -9.94
N GLU A 66 17.35 8.61 -10.42
CA GLU A 66 18.11 8.73 -11.67
C GLU A 66 17.35 8.14 -12.88
N SER A 67 16.01 8.18 -12.83
CA SER A 67 15.12 7.53 -13.79
C SER A 67 14.03 8.48 -14.27
N THR A 68 13.60 8.30 -15.52
CA THR A 68 12.46 9.03 -16.12
C THR A 68 11.11 8.39 -15.85
N ALA A 69 11.09 7.26 -15.17
CA ALA A 69 9.88 6.54 -14.79
C ALA A 69 9.85 6.34 -13.27
N GLY A 70 9.64 7.44 -12.53
CA GLY A 70 9.65 7.44 -11.07
C GLY A 70 8.59 6.52 -10.46
N GLU A 71 7.42 6.44 -11.09
CA GLU A 71 6.32 5.55 -10.71
C GLU A 71 6.74 4.07 -10.74
N LYS A 72 7.54 3.66 -11.74
CA LYS A 72 8.03 2.29 -11.86
C LYS A 72 9.05 1.94 -10.79
N GLU A 73 9.91 2.89 -10.43
CA GLU A 73 10.89 2.69 -9.34
C GLU A 73 10.18 2.63 -7.98
N ILE A 74 9.18 3.49 -7.73
CA ILE A 74 8.33 3.42 -6.54
C ILE A 74 7.66 2.03 -6.44
N LEU A 75 6.98 1.60 -7.50
CA LEU A 75 6.29 0.31 -7.54
C LEU A 75 7.25 -0.87 -7.36
N LYS A 76 8.43 -0.82 -7.99
CA LYS A 76 9.48 -1.81 -7.82
C LYS A 76 9.85 -1.94 -6.35
N HIS A 77 10.07 -0.84 -5.63
CA HIS A 77 10.45 -0.89 -4.22
C HIS A 77 9.31 -1.39 -3.32
N LEU A 78 8.06 -0.99 -3.56
CA LEU A 78 6.89 -1.55 -2.86
C LEU A 78 6.79 -3.07 -3.03
N ARG A 79 7.02 -3.58 -4.25
CA ARG A 79 7.03 -5.02 -4.55
C ARG A 79 8.18 -5.79 -3.90
N HIS A 80 9.26 -5.11 -3.55
CA HIS A 80 10.35 -5.69 -2.75
C HIS A 80 10.06 -5.70 -1.24
N GLY A 81 8.88 -5.24 -0.82
CA GLY A 81 8.43 -5.29 0.58
C GLY A 81 8.72 -4.04 1.39
N LEU A 82 9.17 -2.94 0.76
CA LEU A 82 9.25 -1.64 1.44
C LEU A 82 7.85 -1.13 1.76
N TYR A 83 7.60 -0.79 3.02
CA TYR A 83 6.34 -0.18 3.41
C TYR A 83 6.22 1.24 2.81
N ARG A 84 5.00 1.65 2.47
CA ARG A 84 4.71 2.95 1.82
C ARG A 84 5.35 4.14 2.53
N GLN A 85 5.24 4.22 3.86
CA GLN A 85 5.80 5.33 4.63
C GLN A 85 7.33 5.26 4.70
N GLU A 86 7.90 4.06 4.78
CA GLU A 86 9.35 3.86 4.79
C GLU A 86 9.96 4.26 3.45
N LEU A 87 9.31 3.89 2.33
CA LEU A 87 9.69 4.31 1.00
C LEU A 87 9.73 5.83 0.87
N ILE A 88 8.67 6.52 1.29
CA ILE A 88 8.62 7.99 1.26
C ILE A 88 9.72 8.58 2.15
N THR A 89 9.93 8.01 3.34
CA THR A 89 10.99 8.46 4.25
C THR A 89 12.37 8.32 3.60
N LEU A 90 12.65 7.21 2.91
CA LEU A 90 13.90 7.01 2.16
C LEU A 90 14.06 7.99 1.00
N ILE A 91 12.98 8.31 0.28
CA ILE A 91 12.99 9.35 -0.77
C ILE A 91 13.41 10.69 -0.17
N LEU A 92 12.80 11.09 0.95
CA LEU A 92 13.14 12.35 1.62
C LEU A 92 14.56 12.36 2.21
N ILE A 93 15.04 11.24 2.75
CA ILE A 93 16.44 11.12 3.19
C ILE A 93 17.37 11.28 1.98
N SER A 94 17.08 10.61 0.86
CA SER A 94 17.88 10.71 -0.36
C SER A 94 17.96 12.14 -0.86
N GLU A 95 16.81 12.84 -0.93
CA GLU A 95 16.73 14.23 -1.34
C GLU A 95 17.52 15.16 -0.41
N LYS A 96 17.34 15.06 0.92
CA LYS A 96 18.01 15.98 1.87
C LYS A 96 19.50 15.72 2.04
N THR A 97 19.95 14.48 1.85
CA THR A 97 21.36 14.09 2.05
C THR A 97 22.15 13.95 0.75
N ALA A 98 21.48 14.05 -0.41
CA ALA A 98 22.03 13.77 -1.73
C ALA A 98 22.67 12.36 -1.85
N VAL A 99 22.28 11.43 -0.98
CA VAL A 99 22.72 10.03 -1.05
C VAL A 99 21.78 9.28 -1.99
N PRO A 100 22.30 8.53 -2.98
CA PRO A 100 21.44 7.82 -3.94
C PRO A 100 20.46 6.86 -3.25
N PHE A 101 19.20 6.86 -3.69
CA PHE A 101 18.17 5.99 -3.12
C PHE A 101 18.57 4.52 -3.16
N SER A 102 19.15 4.06 -4.27
CA SER A 102 19.62 2.69 -4.44
C SER A 102 20.61 2.26 -3.35
N LYS A 103 21.49 3.17 -2.93
CA LYS A 103 22.42 2.93 -1.82
C LYS A 103 21.68 2.85 -0.49
N LEU A 104 20.73 3.75 -0.25
CA LEU A 104 19.96 3.76 1.00
C LEU A 104 19.08 2.50 1.13
N ALA A 105 18.45 2.05 0.05
CA ALA A 105 17.64 0.83 0.04
C ALA A 105 18.49 -0.40 0.37
N LEU A 106 19.66 -0.55 -0.28
CA LEU A 106 20.59 -1.66 0.01
C LEU A 106 21.13 -1.62 1.44
N GLU A 107 21.35 -0.43 2.00
CA GLU A 107 21.80 -0.30 3.38
C GLU A 107 20.67 -0.51 4.38
N LEU A 108 19.42 -0.18 4.05
CA LEU A 108 18.29 -0.50 4.91
C LEU A 108 18.14 -2.01 5.08
N ASP A 109 18.29 -2.78 4.00
CA ASP A 109 18.26 -4.26 4.06
C ASP A 109 19.38 -4.83 4.94
N ARG A 110 20.52 -4.14 5.03
CA ARG A 110 21.68 -4.57 5.83
C ARG A 110 21.59 -4.14 7.29
N GLU A 111 21.19 -2.90 7.54
CA GLU A 111 21.11 -2.30 8.88
C GLU A 111 19.81 -2.68 9.59
N GLY A 112 18.78 -3.07 8.84
CA GLY A 112 17.46 -3.47 9.35
C GLY A 112 16.64 -2.36 9.99
N SER A 113 17.08 -1.09 9.92
CA SER A 113 16.39 0.03 10.57
C SER A 113 16.65 1.38 9.91
N LEU A 114 15.56 2.10 9.62
CA LEU A 114 15.59 3.51 9.20
C LEU A 114 16.29 4.41 10.24
N ARG A 115 16.23 4.07 11.53
CA ARG A 115 16.87 4.87 12.59
C ARG A 115 18.39 4.82 12.51
N LEU A 116 18.95 3.66 12.22
CA LEU A 116 20.40 3.51 12.05
C LEU A 116 20.86 4.22 10.78
N LEU A 117 20.10 4.06 9.69
CA LEU A 117 20.37 4.69 8.42
C LEU A 117 20.32 6.23 8.50
N ALA A 118 19.28 6.80 9.11
CA ALA A 118 19.18 8.24 9.30
C ALA A 118 20.29 8.79 10.20
N LYS A 119 20.65 8.07 11.28
CA LYS A 119 21.79 8.46 12.13
C LYS A 119 23.12 8.47 11.36
N LYS A 120 23.34 7.47 10.49
CA LYS A 120 24.55 7.33 9.68
C LYS A 120 24.72 8.49 8.70
N TYR A 121 23.63 8.97 8.12
CA TYR A 121 23.64 10.06 7.14
C TYR A 121 23.28 11.43 7.71
N GLY A 122 23.12 11.55 9.04
CA GLY A 122 22.79 12.82 9.70
C GLY A 122 21.41 13.37 9.36
N ALA A 123 20.45 12.51 9.02
CA ALA A 123 19.08 12.89 8.71
C ALA A 123 18.21 12.93 9.98
N ASP A 124 17.35 13.94 10.09
CA ASP A 124 16.39 14.08 11.18
C ASP A 124 15.18 13.14 10.96
N LEU A 125 15.34 11.87 11.38
CA LEU A 125 14.30 10.86 11.15
C LEU A 125 12.94 11.24 11.73
N PRO A 126 12.79 11.73 12.98
CA PRO A 126 11.48 12.15 13.48
C PRO A 126 10.77 13.16 12.57
N ALA A 127 11.46 14.21 12.14
CA ALA A 127 10.87 15.21 11.26
C ALA A 127 10.51 14.62 9.88
N LEU A 128 11.42 13.83 9.31
CA LEU A 128 11.22 13.19 8.01
C LEU A 128 10.11 12.14 8.00
N PHE A 129 9.97 11.40 9.09
CA PHE A 129 8.96 10.36 9.20
C PHE A 129 7.55 10.93 9.36
N LEU A 130 7.43 12.10 10.02
CA LEU A 130 6.20 12.88 10.09
C LEU A 130 5.85 13.48 8.73
N GLU A 131 6.82 14.12 8.07
CA GLU A 131 6.66 14.65 6.70
C GLU A 131 6.23 13.53 5.72
N ALA A 132 6.84 12.35 5.84
CA ALA A 132 6.44 11.18 5.06
C ALA A 132 5.02 10.68 5.38
N ALA A 133 4.56 10.81 6.63
CA ALA A 133 3.21 10.45 7.02
C ALA A 133 2.17 11.37 6.34
N ASP A 134 2.45 12.68 6.30
CA ASP A 134 1.59 13.67 5.66
C ASP A 134 1.50 13.42 4.15
N ILE A 135 2.63 13.20 3.48
CA ILE A 135 2.68 12.85 2.06
C ILE A 135 1.92 11.54 1.80
N LYS A 136 2.13 10.52 2.63
CA LYS A 136 1.43 9.24 2.53
C LYS A 136 -0.07 9.42 2.65
N ALA A 137 -0.54 10.22 3.62
CA ALA A 137 -1.97 10.44 3.83
C ALA A 137 -2.61 11.08 2.59
N VAL A 138 -1.93 12.02 1.94
CA VAL A 138 -2.41 12.64 0.69
C VAL A 138 -2.41 11.62 -0.46
N ALA A 139 -1.34 10.84 -0.63
CA ALA A 139 -1.26 9.81 -1.68
C ALA A 139 -2.30 8.69 -1.48
N ASP A 140 -2.51 8.23 -0.24
CA ASP A 140 -3.55 7.24 0.09
C ASP A 140 -4.94 7.78 -0.21
N ALA A 141 -5.22 9.06 0.08
CA ALA A 141 -6.50 9.70 -0.25
C ALA A 141 -6.74 9.80 -1.77
N GLN A 142 -5.68 9.89 -2.57
CA GLN A 142 -5.75 9.93 -4.03
C GLN A 142 -5.71 8.55 -4.69
N THR A 143 -5.26 7.51 -3.98
CA THR A 143 -5.14 6.14 -4.50
C THR A 143 -6.43 5.62 -5.18
N PRO A 144 -7.65 5.87 -4.64
CA PRO A 144 -8.89 5.45 -5.30
C PRO A 144 -9.10 6.03 -6.70
N LEU A 145 -8.45 7.15 -7.06
CA LEU A 145 -8.53 7.72 -8.40
C LEU A 145 -7.77 6.90 -9.45
N PHE A 146 -6.79 6.12 -9.01
CA PHE A 146 -5.91 5.30 -9.85
C PHE A 146 -6.27 3.81 -9.79
N LEU A 147 -7.14 3.42 -8.86
CA LEU A 147 -7.84 2.14 -8.91
C LEU A 147 -8.92 2.26 -9.98
N GLU A 148 -8.67 1.73 -11.18
CA GLU A 148 -9.70 1.70 -12.23
C GLU A 148 -11.01 1.14 -11.65
N PRO A 149 -12.16 1.81 -11.81
CA PRO A 149 -13.44 1.16 -11.53
C PRO A 149 -13.58 -0.03 -12.50
N PRO A 150 -14.22 -1.15 -12.09
CA PRO A 150 -14.53 -2.21 -13.04
C PRO A 150 -15.31 -1.55 -14.18
N VAL A 151 -14.77 -1.65 -15.39
CA VAL A 151 -15.34 -1.15 -16.63
C VAL A 151 -16.78 -1.68 -16.70
N ALA A 152 -17.75 -0.88 -16.29
CA ALA A 152 -19.13 -1.09 -16.67
C ALA A 152 -19.13 -0.94 -18.18
N GLU A 153 -19.18 -2.09 -18.86
CA GLU A 153 -19.37 -2.29 -20.29
C GLU A 153 -19.58 -0.99 -21.08
N ILE A 154 -18.50 -0.37 -21.56
CA ILE A 154 -18.61 0.49 -22.74
C ILE A 154 -18.84 -0.46 -23.92
N ARG A 155 -20.08 -0.93 -24.04
CA ARG A 155 -20.56 -1.64 -25.23
C ARG A 155 -20.42 -0.70 -26.42
N ASP A 156 -19.67 -1.20 -27.39
CA ASP A 156 -19.56 -0.77 -28.77
C ASP A 156 -20.62 0.25 -29.23
N SER A 157 -20.20 1.49 -29.39
CA SER A 157 -20.81 2.44 -30.35
C SER A 157 -19.81 2.82 -31.43
N SER A 158 -19.05 1.83 -31.92
CA SER A 158 -18.26 1.92 -33.15
C SER A 158 -18.83 0.96 -34.20
N SER A 159 -20.00 1.29 -34.75
CA SER A 159 -20.30 0.88 -36.12
C SER A 159 -21.24 1.90 -36.79
N ALA A 160 -20.90 2.21 -38.04
CA ALA A 160 -21.61 3.06 -39.00
C ALA A 160 -21.42 4.59 -38.87
N PHE A 161 -20.18 5.07 -39.09
CA PHE A 161 -20.01 6.30 -39.89
C PHE A 161 -19.49 5.91 -41.27
N THR A 162 -20.40 5.43 -42.13
CA THR A 162 -20.15 5.30 -43.56
C THR A 162 -20.34 6.69 -44.18
N ALA A 163 -19.24 7.44 -44.32
CA ALA A 163 -19.26 8.64 -45.15
C ALA A 163 -19.32 8.20 -46.62
N GLU A 164 -20.53 8.18 -47.20
CA GLU A 164 -20.68 8.22 -48.66
C GLU A 164 -20.08 9.54 -49.15
N ILE A 165 -18.96 9.46 -49.88
CA ILE A 165 -18.41 10.59 -50.63
C ILE A 165 -19.10 10.58 -52.01
N PRO A 166 -19.97 11.55 -52.33
CA PRO A 166 -20.50 11.68 -53.69
C PRO A 166 -19.39 12.22 -54.61
N GLY A 167 -18.78 11.33 -55.39
CA GLY A 167 -17.86 11.69 -56.47
C GLY A 167 -18.59 12.39 -57.61
N ALA A 168 -18.64 13.72 -57.55
CA ALA A 168 -19.11 14.57 -58.63
C ALA A 168 -18.06 14.69 -59.75
N ALA A 169 -18.54 14.41 -60.97
CA ALA A 169 -18.09 14.79 -62.31
C ALA A 169 -16.89 15.76 -62.51
N GLY A 170 -16.05 15.44 -63.51
CA GLY A 170 -15.23 16.42 -64.26
C GLY A 170 -14.07 15.78 -65.05
N LYS A 171 -14.25 15.37 -66.31
CA LYS A 171 -13.98 16.11 -67.56
C LYS A 171 -12.48 16.17 -67.98
N LYS A 172 -12.13 15.33 -68.98
CA LYS A 172 -11.22 15.46 -70.16
C LYS A 172 -9.87 16.21 -70.04
N PRO A 173 -8.87 15.79 -70.84
CA PRO A 173 -8.78 16.20 -72.26
C PRO A 173 -9.24 15.14 -73.27
#